data_AF-A0A2G5LEA6-F1
#
_entry.id   AF-A0A2G5LEA6-F1
#
_cell.length_a   1.000
_cell.length_b   1.000
_cell.length_c   1.000
_cell.angle_alpha   90.00
_cell.angle_beta   90.00
_cell.angle_gamma   90.00
#
_symmetry.space_group_name_H-M   'P 1'
#
loop_
_entity.id
_entity.type
_entity.pdbx_description
1 polymer ?
#
loop_
_entity_poly.entity_id
_entity_poly.type
_entity_poly.pdbx_seq_one_letter_code
_entity_poly.pdbx_strand_id
1 'polypeptide(L)' 'MDYKDIILRLKRTNLKLTEAVSIKRELRELPLSKRIEIVARLEEEKYKSDNSDINDVIDDIINEFKPKR' A
#
# COMPACT_ATOMS: atom_id res chain seq x y z
N MET A 1 -4.91 -4.71 9.96
CA MET A 1 -3.85 -4.67 8.94
C MET A 1 -2.86 -3.56 9.26
N ASP A 2 -1.57 -3.85 9.14
CA ASP A 2 -0.45 -2.90 9.26
C ASP A 2 0.34 -2.79 7.92
N TYR A 3 1.19 -1.77 7.75
CA TYR A 3 1.99 -1.56 6.53
C TYR A 3 2.95 -2.74 6.27
N LYS A 4 3.49 -3.36 7.32
CA LYS A 4 4.36 -4.54 7.20
C LYS A 4 3.61 -5.73 6.58
N ASP A 5 2.35 -5.92 6.95
CA ASP A 5 1.51 -6.98 6.37
C ASP A 5 1.30 -6.74 4.88
N ILE A 6 1.04 -5.49 4.49
CA ILE A 6 0.86 -5.09 3.09
C ILE A 6 2.11 -5.43 2.28
N ILE A 7 3.28 -4.99 2.73
CA ILE A 7 4.56 -5.26 2.05
C ILE A 7 4.81 -6.77 1.95
N LEU A 8 4.55 -7.51 3.03
CA LEU A 8 4.74 -8.96 3.05
C LEU A 8 3.79 -9.67 2.06
N ARG A 9 2.53 -9.25 1.98
CA ARG A 9 1.55 -9.77 1.02
C ARG A 9 1.97 -9.48 -0.42
N LEU A 10 2.40 -8.25 -0.71
CA LEU A 10 2.91 -7.85 -2.02
C LEU A 10 4.16 -8.62 -2.43
N LYS A 11 5.05 -8.97 -1.49
CA LYS A 11 6.24 -9.82 -1.73
C LYS A 11 5.90 -11.28 -1.99
N ARG A 12 4.81 -11.80 -1.42
CA ARG A 12 4.44 -13.22 -1.48
C ARG A 12 3.50 -13.55 -2.63
N THR A 13 2.75 -12.57 -3.11
CA THR A 13 1.77 -12.77 -4.18
C THR A 13 2.41 -12.66 -5.56
N ASN A 14 2.00 -13.53 -6.47
CA ASN A 14 2.31 -13.38 -7.90
C ASN A 14 1.27 -12.49 -8.62
N LEU A 15 0.13 -12.21 -7.97
CA LEU A 15 -1.00 -11.45 -8.52
C LEU A 15 -1.07 -10.06 -7.89
N LYS A 16 -0.01 -9.25 -8.08
CA LYS A 16 0.17 -7.97 -7.38
C LYS A 16 -1.02 -7.00 -7.52
N LEU A 17 -1.59 -6.88 -8.73
CA LEU A 17 -2.75 -6.00 -8.98
C LEU A 17 -4.02 -6.45 -8.24
N THR A 18 -4.27 -7.77 -8.18
CA THR A 18 -5.44 -8.29 -7.45
C THR A 18 -5.26 -8.06 -5.94
N GLU A 19 -4.05 -8.28 -5.45
CA GLU A 19 -3.71 -8.02 -4.04
C GLU A 19 -3.89 -6.53 -3.70
N ALA A 20 -3.46 -5.63 -4.58
CA ALA A 20 -3.62 -4.19 -4.40
C ALA A 20 -5.08 -3.79 -4.22
N VAL A 21 -6.00 -4.37 -5.00
CA VAL A 21 -7.44 -4.13 -4.85
C VAL A 21 -7.95 -4.60 -3.48
N SER A 22 -7.50 -5.78 -3.00
CA SER A 22 -7.85 -6.28 -1.66
C SER A 22 -7.34 -5.33 -0.58
N ILE A 23 -6.06 -4.94 -0.65
CA ILE A 23 -5.43 -4.01 0.29
C ILE A 23 -6.19 -2.68 0.32
N LYS A 24 -6.53 -2.11 -0.84
CA LYS A 24 -7.32 -0.87 -0.93
C LYS A 24 -8.68 -1.01 -0.23
N ARG A 25 -9.38 -2.14 -0.39
CA ARG A 25 -10.65 -2.40 0.30
C ARG A 25 -10.46 -2.46 1.82
N GLU A 26 -9.49 -3.22 2.28
CA GLU A 26 -9.17 -3.35 3.71
C GLU A 26 -8.75 -2.00 4.33
N LEU A 27 -7.97 -1.19 3.60
CA LEU A 27 -7.61 0.17 4.04
C LEU A 27 -8.84 1.09 4.16
N ARG A 28 -9.85 0.94 3.30
CA ARG A 28 -11.10 1.72 3.35
C ARG A 28 -11.95 1.41 4.59
N GLU A 29 -11.83 0.22 5.15
CA GLU A 29 -12.53 -0.17 6.38
C GLU A 29 -11.85 0.37 7.65
N LEU A 30 -10.58 0.80 7.55
CA LEU A 30 -9.85 1.37 8.68
C LEU A 30 -10.24 2.83 8.95
N PRO A 31 -10.14 3.27 10.22
CA PRO A 31 -10.26 4.68 10.59
C PRO A 31 -9.29 5.56 9.79
N LEU A 32 -9.72 6.80 9.49
CA LEU A 32 -8.93 7.75 8.68
C LEU A 32 -7.51 7.96 9.23
N SER A 33 -7.36 8.13 10.55
CA SER A 33 -6.06 8.31 11.21
C SER A 33 -5.11 7.14 10.93
N LYS A 34 -5.61 5.91 11.08
CA LYS A 34 -4.85 4.68 10.84
C LYS A 34 -4.51 4.50 9.37
N ARG A 35 -5.42 4.88 8.48
CA ARG A 35 -5.18 4.85 7.03
C ARG A 35 -4.08 5.81 6.62
N ILE A 36 -4.11 7.05 7.13
CA ILE A 36 -3.08 8.07 6.87
C ILE A 36 -1.71 7.57 7.37
N GLU A 37 -1.66 7.00 8.57
CA GLU A 37 -0.43 6.42 9.12
C GLU A 37 0.13 5.32 8.21
N ILE A 38 -0.70 4.36 7.79
CA ILE A 38 -0.26 3.26 6.93
C ILE A 38 0.23 3.78 5.57
N VAL A 39 -0.49 4.72 4.95
CA VAL A 39 -0.11 5.32 3.66
C VAL A 39 1.24 6.04 3.77
N ALA A 40 1.46 6.81 4.84
CA ALA A 40 2.73 7.48 5.07
C ALA A 40 3.90 6.49 5.25
N ARG A 41 3.68 5.40 6.00
CA ARG A 41 4.68 4.34 6.18
C ARG A 41 5.00 3.59 4.89
N LEU A 42 3.98 3.30 4.07
CA LEU A 42 4.19 2.68 2.76
C LEU A 42 5.01 3.60 1.84
N GLU A 43 4.79 4.91 1.89
CA GLU A 43 5.58 5.88 1.15
C GLU A 43 7.06 5.87 1.59
N GLU A 44 7.33 5.88 2.91
CA GLU A 44 8.68 5.76 3.46
C GLU A 44 9.39 4.46 3.03
N GLU A 45 8.70 3.33 3.06
CA GLU A 45 9.27 2.03 2.71
C GLU A 45 9.53 1.89 1.20
N LYS A 46 8.69 2.50 0.36
CA LYS A 46 8.92 2.58 -1.09
C LYS A 46 10.26 3.24 -1.41
N TYR A 47 10.58 4.36 -0.75
CA TYR A 47 11.85 5.07 -0.96
C TYR A 47 13.09 4.26 -0.55
N LYS A 48 12.93 3.25 0.30
CA LYS A 48 14.03 2.38 0.75
C LYS A 48 14.12 1.08 -0.05
N SER A 49 13.14 0.76 -0.90
CA SER A 49 13.07 -0.53 -1.57
C SER A 49 13.59 -0.46 -3.01
N ASP A 50 14.50 -1.36 -3.36
CA ASP A 50 15.00 -1.53 -4.73
C ASP A 50 14.06 -2.36 -5.64
N ASN A 51 12.87 -2.73 -5.17
CA ASN A 51 11.93 -3.56 -5.93
C ASN A 51 10.90 -2.69 -6.68
N SER A 52 11.21 -2.36 -7.93
CA SER A 52 10.35 -1.50 -8.79
C SER A 52 8.92 -2.03 -8.91
N ASP A 53 8.72 -3.33 -9.10
CA ASP A 53 7.39 -3.92 -9.24
C ASP A 53 6.51 -3.70 -8.00
N ILE A 54 7.10 -3.81 -6.80
CA ILE A 54 6.37 -3.60 -5.55
C ILE A 54 6.12 -2.11 -5.36
N ASN A 55 7.08 -1.27 -5.73
CA ASN A 55 6.97 0.18 -5.62
C ASN A 55 5.83 0.72 -6.49
N ASP A 56 5.67 0.23 -7.72
CA ASP A 56 4.58 0.62 -8.62
C ASP A 56 3.21 0.30 -8.02
N VAL A 57 3.11 -0.86 -7.36
CA VAL A 57 1.86 -1.30 -6.72
C VAL A 57 1.58 -0.51 -5.45
N ILE A 58 2.62 -0.18 -4.68
CA ILE A 58 2.51 0.71 -3.52
C ILE A 58 2.03 2.10 -3.98
N ASP A 59 2.55 2.62 -5.09
CA ASP A 59 2.11 3.90 -5.64
C ASP A 59 0.65 3.88 -6.07
N ASP A 60 0.19 2.80 -6.70
CA ASP A 60 -1.23 2.62 -7.01
C ASP A 60 -2.11 2.63 -5.74
N ILE A 61 -1.65 2.01 -4.64
CA ILE A 61 -2.35 2.03 -3.35
C ILE A 61 -2.36 3.45 -2.76
N ILE A 62 -1.22 4.13 -2.73
CA ILE A 62 -1.08 5.47 -2.15
C ILE A 62 -1.93 6.49 -2.90
N ASN A 63 -1.92 6.44 -4.23
CA ASN A 63 -2.64 7.39 -5.10
C ASN A 63 -4.16 7.35 -4.93
N GLU A 64 -4.71 6.21 -4.49
CA GLU A 64 -6.13 6.08 -4.15
C GLU A 64 -6.54 6.93 -2.94
N PHE A 65 -5.61 7.15 -2.01
CA PHE A 65 -5.88 7.80 -0.72
C PHE A 65 -5.25 9.19 -0.58
N LYS A 66 -4.35 9.57 -1.49
CA LYS A 66 -3.86 10.95 -1.57
C LYS A 66 -4.98 11.86 -2.08
N PRO A 67 -5.19 13.04 -1.47
CA PRO A 67 -6.13 14.01 -2.02
C PRO A 67 -5.67 14.43 -3.41
N LYS A 68 -6.56 14.31 -4.42
CA LYS A 68 -6.33 14.87 -5.76
C LYS A 68 -6.28 16.39 -5.59
N ARG A 69 -5.11 16.97 -5.85
CA ARG A 69 -4.93 18.43 -5.93
C ARG A 69 -5.78 19.02 -7.05
#